data_AF-A0A517U443-F1
#
_entry.id   AF-A0A517U443-F1
#
_cell.length_a   1.000
_cell.length_b   1.000
_cell.length_c   1.000
_cell.angle_alpha   90.00
_cell.angle_beta   90.00
_cell.angle_gamma   90.00
#
_symmetry.space_group_name_H-M   'P 1'
#
loop_
_entity.id
_entity.type
_entity.pdbx_description
1 polymer ?
#
loop_
_entity_poly.entity_id
_entity_poly.type
_entity_poly.pdbx_seq_one_letter_code
_entity_poly.pdbx_strand_id
1 'polypeptide(L)'
;MASKNRAALITKVLKVVKKHYKPVAPPKERSLLQNLLFACCLENSLHEAAEKVFHSLSTDYFDWNEVRVSTIRELSDVLKPLNDPTESATRLKRVLQSVFETHYSFDLEPLKKQNIGVAVKTLEKYNGSTSFIVAYVTQQSLGGHSIPVNQGLLESMRIVGVVTDAEAAKGAVPGLERTVPKNKGVETGSLLHQLGVEMHRSPYGPTIRKLLLEIEPDCKDHLPKRAKAEEPAPPAPAPVKAAAPPAPPAAKKPTKKEEPAAKPAATKKPEKKPEKKAPPAKKPAAKPAPPAKKKPAAATKKLVKKKPR
;
A
#
# COMPACT_ATOMS: atom_id res chain seq x y z
N MET A 1 -18.58 28.67 -10.11
CA MET A 1 -18.42 28.39 -8.67
C MET A 1 -17.21 29.15 -8.16
N ALA A 2 -17.37 30.07 -7.20
CA ALA A 2 -16.22 30.75 -6.61
C ALA A 2 -15.33 29.72 -5.90
N SER A 3 -14.01 29.81 -6.11
CA SER A 3 -13.03 28.96 -5.43
C SER A 3 -13.11 29.19 -3.92
N LYS A 4 -13.88 28.36 -3.19
CA LYS A 4 -13.80 28.30 -1.72
C LYS A 4 -12.31 28.16 -1.37
N ASN A 5 -11.81 29.02 -0.48
CA ASN A 5 -10.38 29.09 -0.19
C ASN A 5 -9.89 27.73 0.35
N ARG A 6 -9.25 26.93 -0.52
CA ARG A 6 -8.85 25.55 -0.24
C ARG A 6 -7.96 25.46 1.00
N ALA A 7 -7.05 26.43 1.18
CA ALA A 7 -6.20 26.49 2.35
C ALA A 7 -6.98 26.74 3.65
N ALA A 8 -8.03 27.57 3.59
CA ALA A 8 -8.93 27.78 4.72
C ALA A 8 -9.76 26.52 5.04
N LEU A 9 -10.28 25.81 4.03
CA LEU A 9 -10.99 24.53 4.23
C LEU A 9 -10.08 23.45 4.83
N ILE A 10 -8.85 23.28 4.32
CA ILE A 10 -7.87 22.36 4.93
C ILE A 10 -7.60 22.76 6.38
N THR A 11 -7.47 24.06 6.67
CA THR A 11 -7.29 24.55 8.05
C THR A 11 -8.50 24.24 8.94
N LYS A 12 -9.75 24.31 8.43
CA LYS A 12 -10.95 23.84 9.15
C LYS A 12 -10.87 22.33 9.44
N VAL A 13 -10.56 21.50 8.44
CA VAL A 13 -10.39 20.05 8.61
C VAL A 13 -9.39 19.77 9.73
N LEU A 14 -8.20 20.37 9.65
CA LEU A 14 -7.14 20.20 10.65
C LEU A 14 -7.57 20.65 12.05
N LYS A 15 -8.38 21.70 12.18
CA LYS A 15 -8.92 22.17 13.46
C LYS A 15 -9.94 21.20 14.05
N VAL A 16 -10.82 20.61 13.25
CA VAL A 16 -11.81 19.62 13.73
C VAL A 16 -11.14 18.31 14.09
N VAL A 17 -10.31 17.75 13.20
CA VAL A 17 -9.65 16.46 13.43
C VAL A 17 -8.78 16.50 14.70
N LYS A 18 -8.11 17.64 15.01
CA LYS A 18 -7.36 17.84 16.26
C LYS A 18 -8.20 17.86 17.55
N LYS A 19 -9.52 18.05 17.48
CA LYS A 19 -10.40 17.95 18.65
C LYS A 19 -10.79 16.51 18.95
N HIS A 20 -11.02 15.72 17.90
CA HIS A 20 -11.64 14.38 17.99
C HIS A 20 -10.62 13.25 18.05
N TYR A 21 -9.42 13.46 17.49
CA TYR A 21 -8.38 12.43 17.40
C TYR A 21 -7.10 12.85 18.14
N LYS A 22 -6.37 11.85 18.65
CA LYS A 22 -5.06 12.05 19.29
C LYS A 22 -3.96 11.67 18.27
N PRO A 23 -2.90 12.48 18.09
CA PRO A 23 -1.81 12.12 17.19
C PRO A 23 -1.04 10.92 17.75
N VAL A 24 -0.75 9.94 16.90
CA VAL A 24 0.12 8.80 17.24
C VAL A 24 1.51 9.08 16.69
N ALA A 25 2.51 9.06 17.57
CA ALA A 25 3.91 9.20 17.18
C ALA A 25 4.46 7.83 16.73
N PRO A 26 5.07 7.72 15.53
CA PRO A 26 5.66 6.47 15.07
C PRO A 26 6.97 6.16 15.80
N PRO A 27 7.32 4.87 16.00
CA PRO A 27 8.59 4.46 16.58
C PRO A 27 9.79 4.91 15.74
N LYS A 28 10.78 5.55 16.40
CA LYS A 28 11.96 6.12 15.73
C LYS A 28 12.99 5.09 15.26
N GLU A 29 12.89 3.85 15.74
CA GLU A 29 13.91 2.81 15.56
C GLU A 29 13.67 1.92 14.33
N ARG A 30 12.55 2.11 13.62
CA ARG A 30 12.21 1.31 12.43
C ARG A 30 13.16 1.58 11.26
N SER A 31 13.63 0.50 10.63
CA SER A 31 14.31 0.57 9.34
C SER A 31 13.38 1.05 8.23
N LEU A 32 13.93 1.44 7.08
CA LEU A 32 13.13 1.87 5.93
C LEU A 32 12.16 0.76 5.48
N LEU A 33 12.65 -0.49 5.42
CA LEU A 33 11.81 -1.64 5.10
C LEU A 33 10.72 -1.84 6.16
N GLN A 34 11.04 -1.77 7.45
CA GLN A 34 10.04 -1.92 8.50
C GLN A 34 8.94 -0.86 8.41
N ASN A 35 9.28 0.40 8.14
CA ASN A 35 8.29 1.46 7.90
C ASN A 35 7.47 1.24 6.62
N LEU A 36 8.06 0.66 5.57
CA LEU A 36 7.36 0.31 4.32
C LEU A 36 6.33 -0.80 4.54
N LEU A 37 6.71 -1.86 5.27
CA LEU A 37 5.83 -2.98 5.61
C LEU A 37 4.76 -2.57 6.62
N PHE A 38 5.11 -1.75 7.62
CA PHE A 38 4.14 -1.16 8.55
C PHE A 38 3.09 -0.32 7.83
N ALA A 39 3.49 0.49 6.85
CA ALA A 39 2.56 1.29 6.05
C ALA A 39 1.56 0.43 5.25
N CYS A 40 1.95 -0.76 4.79
CA CYS A 40 1.06 -1.71 4.10
C CYS A 40 -0.11 -2.17 5.00
N CYS A 41 0.18 -2.36 6.30
CA CYS A 41 -0.79 -2.72 7.34
C CYS A 41 -1.60 -1.51 7.83
N LEU A 42 -1.00 -0.32 7.82
CA LEU A 42 -1.59 0.90 8.36
C LEU A 42 -2.66 1.51 7.45
N GLU A 43 -2.50 1.42 6.12
CA GLU A 43 -3.25 2.22 5.12
C GLU A 43 -4.74 2.42 5.42
N ASN A 44 -5.49 1.35 5.68
CA ASN A 44 -6.93 1.39 5.93
C ASN A 44 -7.33 1.01 7.38
N SER A 45 -6.37 0.90 8.29
CA SER A 45 -6.55 0.35 9.65
C SER A 45 -6.02 1.27 10.74
N LEU A 46 -6.49 1.12 11.99
CA LEU A 46 -6.01 1.93 13.11
C LEU A 46 -4.56 1.56 13.50
N HIS A 47 -3.82 2.55 14.02
CA HIS A 47 -2.42 2.38 14.41
C HIS A 47 -2.22 1.22 15.40
N GLU A 48 -3.06 1.08 16.41
CA GLU A 48 -2.98 -0.01 17.41
C GLU A 48 -3.09 -1.41 16.79
N ALA A 49 -4.01 -1.59 15.83
CA ALA A 49 -4.17 -2.85 15.12
C ALA A 49 -2.98 -3.13 14.18
N ALA A 50 -2.49 -2.10 13.48
CA ALA A 50 -1.31 -2.19 12.63
C ALA A 50 -0.04 -2.51 13.43
N GLU A 51 0.14 -1.91 14.62
CA GLU A 51 1.25 -2.19 15.55
C GLU A 51 1.22 -3.63 16.04
N LYS A 52 0.05 -4.12 16.49
CA LYS A 52 -0.11 -5.52 16.92
C LYS A 52 0.23 -6.51 15.81
N VAL A 53 -0.30 -6.29 14.61
CA VAL A 53 -0.07 -7.16 13.44
C VAL A 53 1.37 -7.09 12.97
N PHE A 54 1.98 -5.91 12.96
CA PHE A 54 3.38 -5.74 12.61
C PHE A 54 4.32 -6.42 13.62
N HIS A 55 3.99 -6.38 14.91
CA HIS A 55 4.72 -7.13 15.93
C HIS A 55 4.68 -8.63 15.65
N SER A 56 3.49 -9.22 15.50
CA SER A 56 3.32 -10.63 15.11
C SER A 56 4.10 -11.00 13.83
N LEU A 57 4.02 -10.19 12.77
CA LEU A 57 4.79 -10.42 11.55
C LEU A 57 6.31 -10.40 11.75
N SER A 58 6.81 -9.75 12.81
CA SER A 58 8.23 -9.67 13.16
C SER A 58 8.71 -10.66 14.21
N THR A 59 7.79 -11.34 14.91
CA THR A 59 8.10 -12.33 15.97
C THR A 59 7.73 -13.76 15.59
N ASP A 60 6.64 -13.92 14.84
CA ASP A 60 6.02 -15.22 14.55
C ASP A 60 6.63 -15.85 13.28
N TYR A 61 7.36 -15.06 12.50
CA TYR A 61 8.14 -15.45 11.33
C TYR A 61 9.63 -15.24 11.59
N PHE A 62 10.49 -16.13 11.07
CA PHE A 62 11.93 -16.07 11.26
C PHE A 62 12.58 -14.88 10.55
N ASP A 63 12.13 -14.56 9.33
CA ASP A 63 12.58 -13.40 8.56
C ASP A 63 11.54 -12.90 7.53
N TRP A 64 11.85 -11.78 6.87
CA TRP A 64 11.00 -11.22 5.80
C TRP A 64 10.95 -12.09 4.54
N ASN A 65 11.88 -13.03 4.36
CA ASN A 65 11.80 -13.99 3.27
C ASN A 65 10.71 -15.04 3.52
N GLU A 66 10.54 -15.49 4.76
CA GLU A 66 9.45 -16.38 5.17
C GLU A 66 8.09 -15.71 4.90
N VAL A 67 7.89 -14.49 5.41
CA VAL A 67 6.68 -13.67 5.16
C VAL A 67 6.39 -13.50 3.66
N ARG A 68 7.43 -13.35 2.82
CA ARG A 68 7.30 -13.26 1.35
C ARG A 68 6.83 -14.58 0.74
N VAL A 69 7.32 -15.74 1.19
CA VAL A 69 6.95 -17.03 0.60
C VAL A 69 5.60 -17.55 1.12
N SER A 70 5.18 -17.20 2.34
CA SER A 70 3.87 -17.52 2.91
C SER A 70 2.70 -17.18 1.99
N THR A 71 1.64 -17.98 2.01
CA THR A 71 0.44 -17.77 1.20
C THR A 71 -0.32 -16.53 1.67
N ILE A 72 -1.13 -15.95 0.77
CA ILE A 72 -2.01 -14.82 1.13
C ILE A 72 -2.99 -15.24 2.25
N ARG A 73 -3.36 -16.52 2.33
CA ARG A 73 -4.25 -17.05 3.38
C ARG A 73 -3.60 -17.01 4.75
N GLU A 74 -2.41 -17.58 4.91
CA GLU A 74 -1.66 -17.58 6.18
C GLU A 74 -1.38 -16.15 6.65
N LEU A 75 -0.97 -15.27 5.74
CA LEU A 75 -0.80 -13.85 6.05
C LEU A 75 -2.14 -13.23 6.48
N SER A 76 -3.22 -13.43 5.73
CA SER A 76 -4.55 -12.89 6.09
C SER A 76 -5.03 -13.39 7.47
N ASP A 77 -4.66 -14.61 7.87
CA ASP A 77 -4.97 -15.16 9.19
C ASP A 77 -4.24 -14.41 10.33
N VAL A 78 -3.00 -13.94 10.11
CA VAL A 78 -2.25 -13.06 11.04
C VAL A 78 -2.77 -11.62 10.99
N LEU A 79 -3.07 -11.11 9.80
CA LEU A 79 -3.55 -9.75 9.56
C LEU A 79 -5.05 -9.54 9.94
N LYS A 80 -5.75 -10.54 10.49
CA LYS A 80 -7.16 -10.48 10.96
C LYS A 80 -7.57 -9.25 11.79
N PRO A 81 -6.72 -8.67 12.68
CA PRO A 81 -7.06 -7.46 13.43
C PRO A 81 -7.24 -6.20 12.58
N LEU A 82 -6.83 -6.22 11.30
CA LEU A 82 -6.96 -5.09 10.38
C LEU A 82 -8.37 -4.98 9.79
N ASN A 83 -8.69 -3.80 9.26
CA ASN A 83 -9.96 -3.55 8.56
C ASN A 83 -10.03 -4.29 7.20
N ASP A 84 -8.89 -4.50 6.54
CA ASP A 84 -8.76 -5.10 5.21
C ASP A 84 -7.68 -6.21 5.14
N PRO A 85 -7.79 -7.32 5.92
CA PRO A 85 -6.71 -8.30 6.09
C PRO A 85 -6.15 -8.86 4.78
N THR A 86 -7.02 -9.26 3.85
CA THR A 86 -6.65 -9.86 2.55
C THR A 86 -5.95 -8.87 1.63
N GLU A 87 -6.39 -7.61 1.61
CA GLU A 87 -5.77 -6.57 0.79
C GLU A 87 -4.43 -6.15 1.39
N SER A 88 -4.37 -5.95 2.71
CA SER A 88 -3.13 -5.70 3.46
C SER A 88 -2.10 -6.81 3.24
N ALA A 89 -2.49 -8.09 3.32
CA ALA A 89 -1.65 -9.24 3.01
C ALA A 89 -1.14 -9.22 1.56
N THR A 90 -2.01 -8.84 0.61
CA THR A 90 -1.67 -8.74 -0.81
C THR A 90 -0.69 -7.60 -1.09
N ARG A 91 -0.88 -6.42 -0.49
CA ARG A 91 0.05 -5.28 -0.56
C ARG A 91 1.42 -5.67 0.02
N LEU A 92 1.43 -6.18 1.25
CA LEU A 92 2.62 -6.63 1.97
C LEU A 92 3.46 -7.63 1.15
N LYS A 93 2.83 -8.70 0.65
CA LYS A 93 3.53 -9.74 -0.12
C LYS A 93 4.06 -9.23 -1.45
N ARG A 94 3.31 -8.40 -2.20
CA ARG A 94 3.77 -7.82 -3.46
C ARG A 94 4.94 -6.85 -3.26
N VAL A 95 4.90 -6.06 -2.20
CA VAL A 95 6.00 -5.15 -1.81
C VAL A 95 7.26 -5.95 -1.45
N LEU A 96 7.15 -6.97 -0.59
CA LEU A 96 8.27 -7.86 -0.25
C LEU A 96 8.88 -8.55 -1.48
N GLN A 97 8.04 -9.02 -2.41
CA GLN A 97 8.49 -9.61 -3.66
C GLN A 97 9.25 -8.59 -4.53
N SER A 98 8.73 -7.37 -4.67
CA SER A 98 9.35 -6.30 -5.47
C SER A 98 10.68 -5.83 -4.87
N VAL A 99 10.77 -5.75 -3.55
CA VAL A 99 12.02 -5.43 -2.82
C VAL A 99 13.07 -6.50 -3.08
N PHE A 100 12.70 -7.77 -2.96
CA PHE A 100 13.61 -8.89 -3.21
C PHE A 100 14.07 -8.95 -4.68
N GLU A 101 13.17 -8.74 -5.64
CA GLU A 101 13.52 -8.69 -7.08
C GLU A 101 14.42 -7.51 -7.45
N THR A 102 14.33 -6.38 -6.72
CA THR A 102 15.13 -5.18 -6.99
C THR A 102 16.51 -5.21 -6.32
N HIS A 103 16.61 -5.72 -5.09
CA HIS A 103 17.81 -5.61 -4.25
C HIS A 103 18.44 -6.95 -3.85
N TYR A 104 17.83 -8.09 -4.22
CA TYR A 104 18.21 -9.45 -3.80
C TYR A 104 18.41 -9.61 -2.28
N SER A 105 17.76 -8.75 -1.50
CA SER A 105 17.93 -8.61 -0.06
C SER A 105 16.73 -7.86 0.54
N PHE A 106 16.60 -7.95 1.87
CA PHE A 106 15.59 -7.23 2.65
C PHE A 106 16.21 -6.04 3.40
N ASP A 107 17.13 -5.33 2.75
CA ASP A 107 17.69 -4.06 3.23
C ASP A 107 17.36 -2.93 2.25
N LEU A 108 16.80 -1.83 2.78
CA LEU A 108 16.51 -0.61 2.04
C LEU A 108 17.18 0.64 2.64
N GLU A 109 18.02 0.48 3.68
CA GLU A 109 18.81 1.58 4.24
C GLU A 109 19.73 2.29 3.22
N PRO A 110 20.25 1.63 2.16
CA PRO A 110 20.95 2.33 1.08
C PRO A 110 20.12 3.43 0.40
N LEU A 111 18.78 3.32 0.35
CA LEU A 111 17.92 4.34 -0.25
C LEU A 111 17.92 5.65 0.56
N LYS A 112 18.14 5.62 1.88
CA LYS A 112 18.26 6.83 2.72
C LYS A 112 19.48 7.69 2.34
N LYS A 113 20.48 7.11 1.66
CA LYS A 113 21.69 7.81 1.19
C LYS A 113 21.52 8.44 -0.19
N GLN A 114 20.44 8.12 -0.91
CA GLN A 114 20.13 8.68 -2.21
C GLN A 114 19.37 10.01 -2.08
N ASN A 115 19.22 10.75 -3.19
CA ASN A 115 18.28 11.86 -3.23
C ASN A 115 16.86 11.34 -2.98
N ILE A 116 16.10 12.00 -2.09
CA ILE A 116 14.72 11.65 -1.73
C ILE A 116 13.86 11.40 -2.98
N GLY A 117 13.96 12.23 -4.02
CA GLY A 117 13.18 12.06 -5.25
C GLY A 117 13.54 10.81 -6.08
N VAL A 118 14.75 10.26 -5.91
CA VAL A 118 15.15 8.98 -6.52
C VAL A 118 14.66 7.80 -5.68
N ALA A 119 14.77 7.91 -4.35
CA ALA A 119 14.23 6.91 -3.43
C ALA A 119 12.70 6.78 -3.59
N VAL A 120 11.96 7.89 -3.62
CA VAL A 120 10.51 7.94 -3.90
C VAL A 120 10.17 7.22 -5.20
N LYS A 121 10.80 7.59 -6.32
CA LYS A 121 10.61 6.93 -7.63
C LYS A 121 10.99 5.44 -7.67
N THR A 122 11.74 4.97 -6.68
CA THR A 122 12.05 3.55 -6.52
C THR A 122 10.93 2.85 -5.73
N LEU A 123 10.45 3.46 -4.64
CA LEU A 123 9.31 2.96 -3.86
C LEU A 123 7.99 2.96 -4.65
N GLU A 124 7.80 3.91 -5.57
CA GLU A 124 6.65 3.98 -6.50
C GLU A 124 6.62 2.83 -7.53
N LYS A 125 7.77 2.21 -7.82
CA LYS A 125 7.88 1.09 -8.78
C LYS A 125 7.59 -0.27 -8.15
N TYR A 126 7.57 -0.37 -6.82
CA TYR A 126 7.28 -1.63 -6.16
C TYR A 126 5.80 -1.99 -6.35
N ASN A 127 5.55 -3.18 -6.91
CA ASN A 127 4.20 -3.66 -7.10
C ASN A 127 3.50 -3.80 -5.73
N GLY A 128 2.27 -3.32 -5.61
CA GLY A 128 1.54 -3.26 -4.34
C GLY A 128 1.88 -2.06 -3.43
N SER A 129 2.85 -1.22 -3.79
CA SER A 129 3.09 0.06 -3.13
C SER A 129 2.04 1.07 -3.58
N THR A 130 1.37 1.71 -2.62
CA THR A 130 0.33 2.72 -2.84
C THR A 130 0.88 4.13 -2.60
N SER A 131 0.19 5.16 -3.09
CA SER A 131 0.55 6.56 -2.80
C SER A 131 0.61 6.85 -1.30
N PHE A 132 -0.24 6.19 -0.49
CA PHE A 132 -0.19 6.25 0.97
C PHE A 132 1.13 5.67 1.51
N ILE A 133 1.49 4.46 1.09
CA ILE A 133 2.70 3.76 1.53
C ILE A 133 3.96 4.57 1.20
N VAL A 134 4.06 5.08 -0.04
CA VAL A 134 5.19 5.92 -0.47
C VAL A 134 5.26 7.21 0.34
N ALA A 135 4.14 7.92 0.52
CA ALA A 135 4.09 9.14 1.31
C ALA A 135 4.49 8.92 2.78
N TYR A 136 4.04 7.81 3.38
CA TYR A 136 4.37 7.44 4.76
C TYR A 136 5.87 7.21 4.93
N VAL A 137 6.48 6.37 4.09
CA VAL A 137 7.93 6.11 4.14
C VAL A 137 8.75 7.35 3.81
N THR A 138 8.26 8.20 2.90
CA THR A 138 8.90 9.49 2.57
C THR A 138 8.95 10.40 3.78
N GLN A 139 7.87 10.46 4.55
CA GLN A 139 7.77 11.26 5.76
C GLN A 139 8.63 10.69 6.90
N GLN A 140 8.53 9.38 7.19
CA GLN A 140 9.15 8.76 8.37
C GLN A 140 10.61 8.34 8.17
N SER A 141 10.98 7.84 6.99
CA SER A 141 12.30 7.23 6.74
C SER A 141 13.23 8.08 5.88
N LEU A 142 12.69 8.90 4.97
CA LEU A 142 13.47 9.74 4.04
C LEU A 142 13.55 11.21 4.46
N GLY A 143 12.82 11.62 5.52
CA GLY A 143 12.79 13.01 5.99
C GLY A 143 12.19 14.01 5.00
N GLY A 144 11.44 13.55 4.00
CA GLY A 144 10.70 14.37 3.06
C GLY A 144 9.47 15.00 3.70
N HIS A 145 8.94 16.07 3.09
CA HIS A 145 7.66 16.64 3.49
C HIS A 145 6.57 16.12 2.56
N SER A 146 5.86 15.09 3.03
CA SER A 146 4.74 14.44 2.34
C SER A 146 3.71 14.06 3.40
N ILE A 147 2.42 14.06 3.06
CA ILE A 147 1.34 13.69 3.99
C ILE A 147 0.64 12.45 3.44
N PRO A 148 0.60 11.32 4.18
CA PRO A 148 -0.06 10.12 3.72
C PRO A 148 -1.57 10.33 3.56
N VAL A 149 -2.09 10.05 2.37
CA VAL A 149 -3.53 10.11 2.06
C VAL A 149 -4.00 8.72 1.66
N ASN A 150 -4.88 8.14 2.49
CA ASN A 150 -5.57 6.89 2.20
C ASN A 150 -6.92 7.18 1.53
N GLN A 151 -7.54 6.14 0.96
CA GLN A 151 -8.74 6.30 0.13
C GLN A 151 -9.92 6.96 0.89
N GLY A 152 -10.14 6.59 2.16
CA GLY A 152 -11.18 7.20 2.99
C GLY A 152 -10.92 8.68 3.32
N LEU A 153 -9.66 9.10 3.45
CA LEU A 153 -9.33 10.53 3.63
C LEU A 153 -9.58 11.30 2.34
N LEU A 154 -9.24 10.71 1.19
CA LEU A 154 -9.46 11.32 -0.11
C LEU A 154 -10.96 11.55 -0.38
N GLU A 155 -11.79 10.56 -0.09
CA GLU A 155 -13.25 10.68 -0.16
C GLU A 155 -13.77 11.71 0.86
N SER A 156 -13.23 11.75 2.09
CA SER A 156 -13.58 12.80 3.07
C SER A 156 -13.27 14.21 2.55
N MET A 157 -12.10 14.39 1.92
CA MET A 157 -11.66 15.68 1.36
C MET A 157 -12.48 16.08 0.13
N ARG A 158 -12.94 15.10 -0.65
CA ARG A 158 -13.86 15.28 -1.79
C ARG A 158 -15.25 15.72 -1.30
N ILE A 159 -15.81 15.04 -0.30
CA ILE A 159 -17.11 15.40 0.31
C ILE A 159 -17.08 16.82 0.89
N VAL A 160 -15.97 17.23 1.51
CA VAL A 160 -15.78 18.58 2.06
C VAL A 160 -15.56 19.66 0.96
N GLY A 161 -15.38 19.25 -0.30
CA GLY A 161 -15.10 20.18 -1.40
C GLY A 161 -13.67 20.75 -1.39
N VAL A 162 -12.73 20.11 -0.67
CA VAL A 162 -11.30 20.43 -0.77
C VAL A 162 -10.76 19.96 -2.12
N VAL A 163 -11.22 18.79 -2.57
CA VAL A 163 -10.72 18.06 -3.74
C VAL A 163 -11.86 17.86 -4.74
N THR A 164 -11.62 18.14 -6.02
CA THR A 164 -12.58 17.86 -7.11
C THR A 164 -12.56 16.39 -7.52
N ASP A 165 -13.62 15.89 -8.18
CA ASP A 165 -13.66 14.51 -8.69
C ASP A 165 -12.44 14.14 -9.55
N ALA A 166 -11.95 15.08 -10.37
CA ALA A 166 -10.78 14.91 -11.23
C ALA A 166 -9.43 14.91 -10.48
N GLU A 167 -9.37 15.49 -9.28
CA GLU A 167 -8.21 15.42 -8.39
C GLU A 167 -8.28 14.16 -7.50
N ALA A 168 -9.48 13.77 -7.06
CA ALA A 168 -9.72 12.52 -6.34
C ALA A 168 -9.39 11.29 -7.20
N ALA A 169 -9.75 11.30 -8.48
CA ALA A 169 -9.33 10.26 -9.44
C ALA A 169 -7.80 10.12 -9.60
N LYS A 170 -7.03 11.13 -9.19
CA LYS A 170 -5.55 11.14 -9.23
C LYS A 170 -4.90 10.80 -7.88
N GLY A 171 -5.68 10.50 -6.84
CA GLY A 171 -5.14 10.18 -5.51
C GLY A 171 -4.50 11.36 -4.77
N ALA A 172 -4.74 12.62 -5.19
CA ALA A 172 -4.00 13.79 -4.73
C ALA A 172 -4.89 14.82 -4.01
N VAL A 173 -4.32 15.50 -3.00
CA VAL A 173 -4.97 16.61 -2.27
C VAL A 173 -4.15 17.90 -2.45
N PRO A 174 -4.31 18.63 -3.58
CA PRO A 174 -3.33 19.65 -3.94
C PRO A 174 -3.34 20.85 -2.98
N GLY A 175 -2.19 21.10 -2.37
CA GLY A 175 -1.99 22.17 -1.39
C GLY A 175 -1.94 21.71 0.07
N LEU A 176 -2.21 20.42 0.36
CA LEU A 176 -2.16 19.88 1.71
C LEU A 176 -0.78 20.11 2.37
N GLU A 177 0.30 19.69 1.72
CA GLU A 177 1.68 19.89 2.17
C GLU A 177 2.09 21.37 2.25
N ARG A 178 1.45 22.26 1.46
CA ARG A 178 1.71 23.70 1.50
C ARG A 178 1.06 24.36 2.72
N THR A 179 -0.08 23.83 3.19
CA THR A 179 -0.80 24.36 4.38
C THR A 179 -0.25 23.81 5.69
N VAL A 180 0.39 22.64 5.68
CA VAL A 180 0.89 21.96 6.88
C VAL A 180 2.41 22.20 7.01
N PRO A 181 2.89 22.86 8.07
CA PRO A 181 4.31 23.01 8.34
C PRO A 181 5.04 21.66 8.50
N LYS A 182 6.27 21.53 7.98
CA LYS A 182 7.05 20.28 8.02
C LYS A 182 7.18 19.67 9.42
N ASN A 183 7.41 20.50 10.44
CA ASN A 183 7.51 20.05 11.84
C ASN A 183 6.20 19.48 12.41
N LYS A 184 5.05 19.78 11.80
CA LYS A 184 3.73 19.24 12.18
C LYS A 184 3.21 18.18 11.19
N GLY A 185 4.01 17.81 10.18
CA GLY A 185 3.62 16.87 9.13
C GLY A 185 3.24 15.49 9.67
N VAL A 186 4.04 14.94 10.60
CA VAL A 186 3.82 13.61 11.19
C VAL A 186 2.54 13.57 12.04
N GLU A 187 2.40 14.50 12.98
CA GLU A 187 1.19 14.64 13.80
C GLU A 187 -0.06 14.79 12.93
N THR A 188 0.03 15.66 11.91
CA THR A 188 -1.08 15.95 11.01
C THR A 188 -1.43 14.75 10.13
N GLY A 189 -0.44 14.00 9.63
CA GLY A 189 -0.64 12.77 8.88
C GLY A 189 -1.35 11.70 9.70
N SER A 190 -0.91 11.46 10.94
CA SER A 190 -1.55 10.50 11.86
C SER A 190 -3.02 10.87 12.17
N LEU A 191 -3.29 12.16 12.36
CA LEU A 191 -4.64 12.69 12.61
C LEU A 191 -5.56 12.55 11.38
N LEU A 192 -5.10 12.97 10.20
CA LEU A 192 -5.86 12.86 8.96
C LEU A 192 -6.09 11.41 8.54
N HIS A 193 -5.11 10.53 8.77
CA HIS A 193 -5.26 9.09 8.56
C HIS A 193 -6.38 8.48 9.42
N GLN A 194 -6.49 8.86 10.70
CA GLN A 194 -7.59 8.40 11.57
C GLN A 194 -8.98 8.82 11.05
N LEU A 195 -9.13 10.05 10.54
CA LEU A 195 -10.36 10.47 9.85
C LEU A 195 -10.63 9.59 8.62
N GLY A 196 -9.60 9.30 7.82
CA GLY A 196 -9.71 8.44 6.65
C GLY A 196 -10.08 7.00 6.97
N VAL A 197 -9.55 6.43 8.06
CA VAL A 197 -9.90 5.09 8.55
C VAL A 197 -11.34 5.05 9.05
N GLU A 198 -11.83 6.08 9.75
CA GLU A 198 -13.23 6.17 10.16
C GLU A 198 -14.18 6.21 8.95
N MET A 199 -13.85 7.03 7.93
CA MET A 199 -14.60 7.09 6.68
C MET A 199 -14.57 5.76 5.91
N HIS A 200 -13.42 5.06 5.88
CA HIS A 200 -13.30 3.74 5.26
C HIS A 200 -14.12 2.66 5.99
N ARG A 201 -14.08 2.67 7.33
CA ARG A 201 -14.77 1.69 8.18
C ARG A 201 -16.29 1.88 8.21
N SER A 202 -16.76 3.12 8.22
CA SER A 202 -18.19 3.44 8.31
C SER A 202 -18.59 4.62 7.42
N PRO A 203 -18.58 4.46 6.08
CA PRO A 203 -18.88 5.55 5.12
C PRO A 203 -20.21 6.27 5.36
N TYR A 204 -21.18 5.58 5.97
CA TYR A 204 -22.53 6.08 6.23
C TYR A 204 -22.79 6.41 7.71
N GLY A 205 -21.81 6.20 8.59
CA GLY A 205 -21.98 6.26 10.05
C GLY A 205 -22.32 7.65 10.61
N PRO A 206 -22.95 7.71 11.80
CA PRO A 206 -23.29 8.99 12.43
C PRO A 206 -22.05 9.80 12.82
N THR A 207 -20.97 9.13 13.24
CA THR A 207 -19.69 9.75 13.61
C THR A 207 -19.09 10.52 12.44
N ILE A 208 -18.86 9.86 11.30
CA ILE A 208 -18.26 10.52 10.13
C ILE A 208 -19.16 11.62 9.57
N ARG A 209 -20.50 11.43 9.55
CA ARG A 209 -21.45 12.49 9.18
C ARG A 209 -21.32 13.72 10.08
N LYS A 210 -21.24 13.53 11.40
CA LYS A 210 -21.07 14.63 12.37
C LYS A 210 -19.74 15.35 12.17
N LEU A 211 -18.65 14.61 11.93
CA LEU A 211 -17.32 15.18 11.67
C LEU A 211 -17.30 16.01 10.39
N LEU A 212 -17.80 15.46 9.28
CA LEU A 212 -17.85 16.15 7.98
C LEU A 212 -18.71 17.42 8.04
N LEU A 213 -19.84 17.38 8.76
CA LEU A 213 -20.72 18.54 8.96
C LEU A 213 -20.15 19.58 9.94
N GLU A 214 -19.31 19.20 10.91
CA GLU A 214 -18.57 20.17 11.75
C GLU A 214 -17.45 20.87 10.95
N ILE A 215 -16.84 20.16 10.00
CA ILE A 215 -15.82 20.73 9.11
C ILE A 215 -16.43 21.77 8.16
N GLU A 216 -17.51 21.39 7.47
CA GLU A 216 -18.23 22.29 6.55
C GLU A 216 -19.73 21.92 6.47
N PRO A 217 -20.64 22.78 6.96
CA PRO A 217 -22.08 22.48 7.01
C PRO A 217 -22.78 22.32 5.64
N ASP A 218 -22.20 22.85 4.57
CA ASP A 218 -22.73 22.81 3.20
C ASP A 218 -22.60 21.41 2.56
N CYS A 219 -21.82 20.51 3.13
CA CYS A 219 -21.48 19.22 2.52
C CYS A 219 -22.61 18.19 2.50
N LYS A 220 -23.81 18.57 2.97
CA LYS A 220 -25.00 17.69 3.09
C LYS A 220 -25.34 16.99 1.79
N ASP A 221 -25.20 17.67 0.65
CA ASP A 221 -25.55 17.12 -0.67
C ASP A 221 -24.49 16.15 -1.22
N HIS A 222 -23.24 16.31 -0.80
CA HIS A 222 -22.10 15.46 -1.15
C HIS A 222 -21.90 14.28 -0.18
N LEU A 223 -22.63 14.22 0.93
CA LEU A 223 -22.55 13.10 1.86
C LEU A 223 -22.87 11.77 1.15
N PRO A 224 -22.17 10.67 1.47
CA PRO A 224 -22.49 9.34 0.98
C PRO A 224 -23.96 9.01 1.25
N LYS A 225 -24.74 8.92 0.17
CA LYS A 225 -26.13 8.47 0.23
C LYS A 225 -26.08 6.95 0.30
N ARG A 226 -26.51 6.39 1.42
CA ARG A 226 -26.78 4.95 1.49
C ARG A 226 -27.87 4.70 0.46
N ALA A 227 -27.58 3.92 -0.58
CA ALA A 227 -28.64 3.43 -1.45
C ALA A 227 -29.69 2.78 -0.51
N LYS A 228 -30.97 3.16 -0.65
CA LYS A 228 -32.04 2.34 -0.09
C LYS A 228 -31.77 0.93 -0.62
N ALA A 229 -31.83 -0.07 0.25
CA ALA A 229 -31.95 -1.43 -0.23
C ALA A 229 -33.16 -1.43 -1.16
N GLU A 230 -32.94 -1.76 -2.43
CA GLU A 230 -34.02 -1.90 -3.39
C GLU A 230 -34.84 -3.06 -2.88
N GLU A 231 -36.04 -2.75 -2.40
CA GLU A 231 -36.99 -3.72 -1.88
C GLU A 231 -37.21 -4.73 -3.02
N PRO A 232 -36.93 -6.03 -2.80
CA PRO A 232 -36.82 -6.97 -3.91
C PRO A 232 -38.14 -6.98 -4.66
N ALA A 233 -38.09 -6.52 -5.92
CA ALA A 233 -39.27 -6.38 -6.75
C ALA A 233 -40.04 -7.72 -6.74
N PRO A 234 -41.37 -7.71 -6.52
CA PRO A 234 -42.14 -8.94 -6.41
C PRO A 234 -41.91 -9.78 -7.68
N PRO A 235 -41.68 -11.10 -7.54
CA PRO A 235 -41.22 -11.93 -8.64
C PRO A 235 -42.23 -11.87 -9.78
N ALA A 236 -41.77 -11.47 -10.97
CA ALA A 236 -42.59 -11.42 -12.17
C ALA A 236 -43.19 -12.81 -12.44
N PRO A 237 -44.48 -12.90 -12.82
CA PRO A 237 -45.14 -14.19 -13.03
C PRO A 237 -44.44 -14.99 -14.13
N ALA A 238 -44.22 -16.28 -13.86
CA ALA A 238 -43.47 -17.14 -14.76
C ALA A 238 -44.16 -17.27 -16.14
N PRO A 239 -43.42 -17.21 -17.26
CA PRO A 239 -44.00 -17.40 -18.57
C PRO A 239 -44.47 -18.85 -18.74
N VAL A 240 -45.76 -19.01 -19.04
CA VAL A 240 -46.36 -20.32 -19.32
C VAL A 240 -45.71 -20.90 -20.58
N LYS A 241 -45.04 -22.05 -20.44
CA LYS A 241 -44.50 -22.78 -21.59
C LYS A 241 -45.65 -23.33 -22.44
N ALA A 242 -45.75 -22.83 -23.67
CA ALA A 242 -46.59 -23.44 -24.69
C ALA A 242 -46.15 -24.89 -24.98
N ALA A 243 -47.12 -25.74 -25.31
CA ALA A 243 -46.90 -27.18 -25.52
C ALA A 243 -46.05 -27.48 -26.76
N ALA A 244 -45.25 -28.54 -26.69
CA ALA A 244 -44.49 -29.06 -27.83
C ALA A 244 -45.35 -30.01 -28.69
N PRO A 245 -45.27 -29.95 -30.04
CA PRO A 245 -45.93 -30.91 -30.92
C PRO A 245 -45.20 -32.28 -30.92
N PRO A 246 -45.89 -33.38 -31.30
CA PRO A 246 -45.43 -34.75 -31.04
C PRO A 246 -44.44 -35.32 -32.07
N ALA A 247 -43.71 -36.37 -31.65
CA ALA A 247 -42.74 -37.10 -32.48
C ALA A 247 -43.39 -38.20 -33.35
N PRO A 248 -42.81 -38.53 -34.53
CA PRO A 248 -43.21 -39.70 -35.32
C PRO A 248 -42.63 -41.03 -34.78
N PRO A 249 -43.26 -42.19 -35.08
CA PRO A 249 -42.97 -43.45 -34.40
C PRO A 249 -41.80 -44.27 -34.99
N ALA A 250 -41.32 -45.24 -34.20
CA ALA A 250 -40.09 -46.00 -34.43
C ALA A 250 -40.27 -47.32 -35.22
N ALA A 251 -39.18 -47.82 -35.82
CA ALA A 251 -39.07 -49.20 -36.31
C ALA A 251 -37.67 -49.84 -36.09
N LYS A 252 -37.63 -50.73 -35.09
CA LYS A 252 -36.84 -52.00 -34.98
C LYS A 252 -35.29 -51.99 -34.95
N LYS A 253 -34.77 -52.52 -33.82
CA LYS A 253 -33.45 -53.15 -33.54
C LYS A 253 -33.21 -54.42 -34.40
N PRO A 254 -31.99 -55.02 -34.50
CA PRO A 254 -30.97 -55.25 -33.44
C PRO A 254 -29.52 -54.86 -33.87
N THR A 255 -28.38 -55.17 -33.20
CA THR A 255 -28.04 -56.12 -32.11
C THR A 255 -26.85 -55.61 -31.22
N LYS A 256 -26.44 -56.43 -30.23
CA LYS A 256 -25.25 -56.34 -29.35
C LYS A 256 -23.87 -56.33 -30.06
N LYS A 257 -22.86 -55.65 -29.47
CA LYS A 257 -21.81 -56.32 -28.64
C LYS A 257 -20.94 -55.32 -27.84
N GLU A 258 -20.20 -55.87 -26.87
CA GLU A 258 -19.47 -55.15 -25.81
C GLU A 258 -18.15 -54.47 -26.23
N GLU A 259 -17.73 -53.55 -25.35
CA GLU A 259 -16.35 -53.12 -25.04
C GLU A 259 -15.38 -54.31 -24.82
N PRO A 260 -14.03 -54.15 -24.87
CA PRO A 260 -13.31 -53.32 -23.90
C PRO A 260 -12.05 -52.58 -24.38
N ALA A 261 -11.51 -51.75 -23.47
CA ALA A 261 -10.34 -50.88 -23.66
C ALA A 261 -8.97 -51.60 -23.61
N ALA A 262 -7.96 -50.99 -24.25
CA ALA A 262 -6.54 -51.20 -23.94
C ALA A 262 -5.68 -49.94 -24.25
N LYS A 263 -4.75 -49.60 -23.35
CA LYS A 263 -3.63 -48.65 -23.56
C LYS A 263 -2.36 -49.43 -24.02
N PRO A 264 -1.15 -48.84 -24.03
CA PRO A 264 -0.63 -47.90 -25.03
C PRO A 264 0.66 -48.43 -25.72
N ALA A 265 1.01 -47.93 -26.90
CA ALA A 265 2.27 -48.30 -27.57
C ALA A 265 3.34 -47.21 -27.44
N ALA A 266 4.53 -47.58 -26.95
CA ALA A 266 5.73 -46.77 -26.97
C ALA A 266 6.75 -47.36 -27.95
N THR A 267 7.55 -46.51 -28.62
CA THR A 267 8.74 -46.93 -29.37
C THR A 267 9.95 -46.05 -29.02
N LYS A 268 11.14 -46.64 -29.06
CA LYS A 268 12.41 -46.10 -28.55
C LYS A 268 13.33 -45.69 -29.71
N LYS A 269 14.07 -44.57 -29.52
CA LYS A 269 15.54 -44.32 -29.67
C LYS A 269 16.30 -44.82 -30.93
N PRO A 270 17.45 -44.24 -31.36
CA PRO A 270 18.62 -43.80 -30.56
C PRO A 270 18.96 -42.29 -30.72
N GLU A 271 19.51 -41.55 -29.74
CA GLU A 271 20.76 -41.67 -28.94
C GLU A 271 22.05 -41.18 -29.65
N LYS A 272 22.55 -40.01 -29.20
CA LYS A 272 23.97 -39.63 -29.22
C LYS A 272 24.33 -38.93 -27.90
N LYS A 273 25.54 -39.20 -27.41
CA LYS A 273 26.06 -38.80 -26.08
C LYS A 273 26.60 -37.34 -26.04
N PRO A 274 26.79 -36.76 -24.84
CA PRO A 274 27.23 -35.37 -24.67
C PRO A 274 28.76 -35.26 -24.54
N GLU A 275 29.31 -34.10 -24.92
CA GLU A 275 30.68 -33.72 -24.54
C GLU A 275 30.69 -32.80 -23.32
N LYS A 276 31.56 -33.13 -22.35
CA LYS A 276 31.95 -32.27 -21.24
C LYS A 276 33.00 -31.27 -21.72
N LYS A 277 32.90 -30.01 -21.30
CA LYS A 277 34.08 -29.20 -20.98
C LYS A 277 33.93 -28.57 -19.60
N ALA A 278 34.89 -28.89 -18.73
CA ALA A 278 35.05 -28.31 -17.39
C ALA A 278 35.80 -26.96 -17.49
N PRO A 279 35.79 -26.12 -16.43
CA PRO A 279 36.19 -24.72 -16.55
C PRO A 279 37.71 -24.50 -16.43
N PRO A 280 38.26 -23.41 -17.01
CA PRO A 280 39.60 -22.93 -16.66
C PRO A 280 39.60 -22.22 -15.29
N ALA A 281 40.76 -22.26 -14.62
CA ALA A 281 40.88 -22.02 -13.19
C ALA A 281 41.23 -20.56 -12.79
N LYS A 282 41.13 -20.30 -11.48
CA LYS A 282 41.54 -19.07 -10.78
C LYS A 282 43.04 -18.81 -10.88
N LYS A 283 43.44 -17.52 -10.98
CA LYS A 283 44.36 -16.75 -10.08
C LYS A 283 45.04 -15.57 -10.82
N PRO A 284 45.64 -14.58 -10.12
CA PRO A 284 45.65 -14.34 -8.67
C PRO A 284 45.07 -12.96 -8.26
N ALA A 285 44.90 -12.78 -6.95
CA ALA A 285 44.56 -11.48 -6.36
C ALA A 285 45.76 -10.52 -6.38
N ALA A 286 45.52 -9.25 -6.67
CA ALA A 286 46.44 -8.16 -6.33
C ALA A 286 46.21 -7.71 -4.87
N LYS A 287 47.29 -7.63 -4.09
CA LYS A 287 47.26 -7.11 -2.70
C LYS A 287 47.08 -5.57 -2.69
N PRO A 288 46.52 -4.99 -1.62
CA PRO A 288 46.31 -3.54 -1.53
C PRO A 288 47.62 -2.77 -1.31
N ALA A 289 47.73 -1.59 -1.91
CA ALA A 289 48.80 -0.62 -1.63
C ALA A 289 48.46 0.21 -0.37
N PRO A 290 49.46 0.59 0.45
CA PRO A 290 49.23 1.29 1.72
C PRO A 290 48.86 2.77 1.55
N PRO A 291 48.16 3.39 2.52
CA PRO A 291 47.70 4.77 2.42
C PRO A 291 48.84 5.80 2.54
N ALA A 292 48.92 6.70 1.55
CA ALA A 292 49.86 7.83 1.57
C ALA A 292 49.46 8.88 2.62
N LYS A 293 50.40 9.22 3.51
CA LYS A 293 50.25 10.26 4.54
C LYS A 293 50.03 11.64 3.90
N LYS A 294 48.92 12.32 4.21
CA LYS A 294 48.78 13.77 3.98
C LYS A 294 49.12 14.55 5.25
N LYS A 295 50.07 15.48 5.14
CA LYS A 295 50.40 16.46 6.20
C LYS A 295 49.22 17.43 6.42
N PRO A 296 49.05 17.98 7.63
CA PRO A 296 48.00 18.95 7.91
C PRO A 296 48.27 20.29 7.23
N ALA A 297 47.24 20.88 6.60
CA ALA A 297 47.28 22.25 6.12
C ALA A 297 46.88 23.21 7.26
N ALA A 298 47.73 24.20 7.54
CA ALA A 298 47.45 25.21 8.55
C ALA A 298 46.39 26.21 8.07
N ALA A 299 45.30 26.36 8.81
CA ALA A 299 44.28 27.38 8.55
C ALA A 299 44.51 28.60 9.45
N THR A 300 44.96 29.70 8.83
CA THR A 300 45.14 31.01 9.49
C THR A 300 43.80 31.58 9.96
N LYS A 301 43.60 31.74 11.27
CA LYS A 301 42.54 32.60 11.84
C LYS A 301 43.13 33.95 12.26
N LYS A 302 42.84 35.02 11.51
CA LYS A 302 43.05 36.39 11.97
C LYS A 302 42.00 36.75 13.04
N LEU A 303 42.44 37.35 14.13
CA LEU A 303 41.55 37.83 15.19
C LEU A 303 40.70 39.02 14.73
N VAL A 304 39.43 39.04 15.16
CA VAL A 304 38.52 40.18 15.01
C VAL A 304 38.73 41.14 16.18
N LYS A 305 39.01 42.42 15.89
CA LYS A 305 39.02 43.48 16.89
C LYS A 305 37.60 43.81 17.35
N LYS A 306 37.37 43.89 18.66
CA LYS A 306 36.28 44.71 19.25
C LYS A 306 36.86 45.55 20.38
N LYS A 307 36.59 46.86 20.35
CA LYS A 307 36.99 47.82 21.39
C LYS A 307 36.01 47.77 22.57
N PRO A 308 36.44 48.20 23.78
CA PRO A 308 35.60 48.17 24.97
C PRO A 308 34.59 49.33 25.00
N ARG A 309 33.57 49.16 25.83
CA ARG A 309 32.78 50.21 26.46
C ARG A 309 32.51 49.77 27.90
#